data_AF-A0A7H4MS99-F1
#
_entry.id   AF-A0A7H4MS99-F1
#
_cell.length_a   1.000
_cell.length_b   1.000
_cell.length_c   1.000
_cell.angle_alpha   90.00
_cell.angle_beta   90.00
_cell.angle_gamma   90.00
#
_symmetry.space_group_name_H-M   'P 1'
#
loop_
_entity.id
_entity.type
_entity.pdbx_description
1 polymer ?
#
loop_
_entity_poly.entity_id
_entity_poly.type
_entity_poly.pdbx_seq_one_letter_code
_entity_poly.pdbx_strand_id
1 'polypeptide(L)' 'MAKNRSRRLRKKMHIDEFQELGFSVAWRFPEGTTEEQIDQTVNDLIEEVIEPKQAGLRR' A
#
# COMPACT_ATOMS: atom_id res chain seq x y z
N MET A 1 7.99 -2.36 -23.89
CA MET A 1 6.70 -1.72 -24.22
C MET A 1 6.58 -0.41 -23.46
N ALA A 2 6.74 0.73 -24.14
CA ALA A 2 6.56 2.03 -23.50
C ALA A 2 5.07 2.21 -23.15
N LYS A 3 4.71 2.15 -21.87
CA LYS A 3 3.35 2.45 -21.40
C LYS A 3 3.04 3.91 -21.73
N ASN A 4 2.19 4.14 -22.74
CA ASN A 4 1.73 5.48 -23.11
C ASN A 4 0.87 6.07 -21.98
N ARG A 5 1.52 6.78 -21.05
CA ARG A 5 0.87 7.46 -19.92
C ARG A 5 0.20 8.74 -20.42
N SER A 6 -1.03 8.98 -19.99
CA SER A 6 -1.79 10.18 -20.36
C SER A 6 -1.12 11.47 -19.86
N ARG A 7 -1.45 12.61 -20.50
CA ARG A 7 -0.88 13.92 -20.15
C ARG A 7 -1.13 14.28 -18.68
N ARG A 8 -2.32 13.95 -18.15
CA ARG A 8 -2.68 14.17 -16.74
C ARG A 8 -1.83 13.34 -15.79
N LEU A 9 -1.56 12.07 -16.13
CA LEU A 9 -0.75 11.18 -15.30
C LEU A 9 0.72 11.65 -15.21
N ARG A 10 1.29 12.09 -16.34
CA ARG A 10 2.64 12.68 -16.37
C ARG A 10 2.72 13.94 -15.51
N LYS A 11 1.68 14.77 -15.53
CA LYS A 11 1.61 15.99 -14.71
C LYS A 11 1.45 15.69 -13.22
N LYS A 12 0.66 14.67 -12.84
CA LYS A 12 0.57 14.20 -11.45
C LYS A 12 1.91 13.71 -10.89
N MET A 13 2.67 12.94 -11.68
CA MET A 13 4.01 12.46 -11.26
C MET A 13 5.06 13.57 -11.21
N HIS A 14 4.92 14.63 -12.01
CA HIS A 14 5.89 15.74 -12.05
C HIS A 14 5.66 16.81 -10.98
N ILE A 15 4.49 16.82 -10.36
CA ILE A 15 4.10 17.77 -9.31
C ILE A 15 4.19 17.12 -7.91
N ASP A 16 4.66 15.86 -7.84
CA ASP A 16 4.66 15.05 -6.60
C ASP A 16 3.29 15.05 -5.89
N GLU A 17 2.20 15.12 -6.67
CA GLU A 17 0.82 15.11 -6.16
C GLU A 17 0.40 13.71 -5.68
N PHE A 18 1.28 12.73 -5.80
CA PHE A 18 1.14 11.45 -5.11
C PHE A 18 1.64 11.66 -3.69
N GLN A 19 0.72 11.95 -2.77
CA GLN A 19 1.03 11.91 -1.35
C GLN A 19 1.42 10.48 -0.96
N GLU A 20 2.68 10.30 -0.55
CA GLU A 20 3.08 9.15 0.23
C GLU A 20 2.44 9.30 1.61
N LEU A 21 1.35 8.57 1.85
CA LEU A 21 0.79 8.43 3.18
C LEU A 21 1.69 7.46 3.96
N GLY A 22 2.72 8.00 4.60
CA GLY A 22 3.51 7.26 5.58
C GLY A 22 2.72 7.14 6.88
N PHE A 23 2.48 5.92 7.33
CA PHE A 23 1.94 5.64 8.67
C PHE A 23 2.91 4.73 9.42
N SER A 24 2.99 4.90 10.74
CA SER A 24 3.79 4.05 11.62
C SER A 24 2.86 3.16 12.42
N VAL A 25 3.13 1.85 12.43
CA VAL A 25 2.40 0.87 13.22
C VAL A 25 3.35 0.28 14.26
N ALA A 26 2.91 0.25 15.51
CA ALA A 26 3.62 -0.40 16.59
C ALA A 26 2.77 -1.57 17.11
N TRP A 27 3.29 -2.78 17.00
CA TRP A 27 2.63 -3.99 17.51
C TRP A 27 3.24 -4.45 18.82
N ARG A 28 2.42 -5.10 19.65
CA ARG A 28 2.85 -5.84 20.83
C ARG A 28 2.26 -7.23 20.76
N PHE A 29 3.08 -8.19 20.38
CA PHE A 29 2.69 -9.59 20.37
C PHE A 29 2.86 -10.20 21.77
N PRO A 30 1.90 -11.00 22.26
CA PRO A 30 2.05 -11.70 23.53
C PRO A 30 3.21 -12.72 23.50
N GLU A 31 3.81 -13.00 24.66
CA GLU A 31 4.87 -14.00 24.77
C GLU A 31 4.35 -15.38 24.36
N GLY A 32 5.07 -16.05 23.45
CA GLY A 32 4.67 -17.33 22.87
C GLY A 32 3.97 -17.24 21.50
N THR A 33 3.81 -16.04 20.94
CA THR A 33 3.40 -15.89 19.54
C THR A 33 4.48 -16.48 18.63
N THR A 34 4.09 -17.38 17.72
CA THR A 34 5.04 -17.97 16.77
C THR A 34 5.37 -16.97 15.66
N GLU A 35 6.56 -17.10 15.09
CA GLU A 35 7.02 -16.26 13.98
C GLU A 35 6.05 -16.32 12.79
N GLU A 36 5.50 -17.50 12.51
CA GLU A 36 4.48 -17.73 11.48
C GLU A 36 3.20 -16.92 11.68
N GLN A 37 2.76 -16.72 12.93
CA GLN A 37 1.58 -15.92 13.24
C GLN A 37 1.85 -14.41 13.07
N ILE A 38 3.07 -13.98 13.38
CA ILE A 38 3.52 -12.60 13.15
C ILE A 38 3.55 -12.32 11.64
N ASP A 39 4.17 -13.20 10.86
CA ASP A 39 4.24 -13.08 9.41
C ASP A 39 2.86 -13.03 8.77
N GLN A 40 1.93 -13.90 9.19
CA GLN A 40 0.56 -13.87 8.68
C GLN A 40 -0.14 -12.53 9.01
N THR A 41 0.02 -12.02 10.23
CA THR A 41 -0.59 -10.75 10.65
C THR A 41 -0.06 -9.56 9.85
N VAL A 42 1.24 -9.57 9.53
CA VAL A 42 1.87 -8.54 8.69
C VAL A 42 1.37 -8.63 7.25
N ASN A 43 1.28 -9.83 6.69
CA ASN A 43 0.78 -10.06 5.34
C ASN A 43 -0.68 -9.61 5.20
N ASP A 44 -1.54 -9.98 6.14
CA ASP A 44 -2.96 -9.57 6.15
C ASP A 44 -3.08 -8.02 6.19
N LEU A 45 -2.25 -7.33 6.99
CA LEU A 45 -2.23 -5.87 7.01
C LEU A 45 -1.83 -5.28 5.64
N ILE A 46 -0.82 -5.85 4.98
CA ILE A 46 -0.38 -5.37 3.67
C ILE A 46 -1.49 -5.55 2.63
N GLU A 47 -2.13 -6.71 2.60
CA GLU A 47 -3.22 -7.01 1.66
C GLU A 47 -4.44 -6.11 1.89
N GLU A 48 -4.83 -5.89 3.14
CA GLU A 48 -6.02 -5.10 3.47
C GLU A 48 -5.81 -3.59 3.41
N VAL A 49 -4.63 -3.08 3.79
CA VAL A 49 -4.38 -1.63 3.94
C VAL A 49 -3.67 -1.04 2.74
N ILE A 50 -2.75 -1.78 2.12
CA ILE A 50 -1.92 -1.30 0.99
C ILE A 50 -2.55 -1.70 -0.35
N GLU A 51 -3.12 -2.90 -0.44
CA GLU A 51 -3.78 -3.40 -1.66
C GLU A 51 -5.31 -3.16 -1.83
N PRO A 52 -6.06 -2.40 -1.02
CA PRO A 52 -7.51 -2.26 -1.26
C PRO A 52 -7.85 -1.33 -2.45
N LYS A 53 -6.87 -0.92 -3.28
CA LYS A 53 -7.08 0.01 -4.42
C LYS A 53 -6.34 -0.36 -5.71
N GLN A 54 -6.60 -1.55 -6.24
CA GLN A 54 -6.66 -1.71 -7.71
C GLN A 54 -8.09 -1.54 -8.26
N ALA A 55 -9.11 -1.51 -7.41
CA ALA A 55 -10.52 -1.32 -7.80
C ALA A 55 -11.00 0.13 -7.57
N GLY A 56 -10.37 1.08 -8.27
CA GLY A 56 -10.64 2.51 -8.12
C GLY A 56 -10.82 3.29 -9.41
N LEU A 57 -11.18 2.65 -10.52
CA LEU A 57 -11.69 3.36 -11.71
C LEU A 57 -13.22 3.33 -11.70
N ARG A 58 -13.84 4.13 -10.82
CA ARG A 58 -15.23 4.55 -11.00
C ARG A 58 -15.24 5.85 -11.80
N ARG A 59 -15.65 5.71 -13.06
CA ARG A 59 -16.14 6.70 -14.04
C ARG A 59 -15.38 8.01 -14.16
#